data_AF-A0A8S9MII6-F1
#
_entry.id   AF-A0A8S9MII6-F1
#
_cell.length_a   1.000
_cell.length_b   1.000
_cell.length_c   1.000
_cell.angle_alpha   90.00
_cell.angle_beta   90.00
_cell.angle_gamma   90.00
#
_symmetry.space_group_name_H-M   'P 1'
#
loop_
_entity.id
_entity.type
_entity.pdbx_description
1 polymer ?
#
loop_
_entity_poly.entity_id
_entity_poly.type
_entity_poly.pdbx_seq_one_letter_code
_entity_poly.pdbx_strand_id
1 'polypeptide(L)'
;MMIDGFMERLGTVISHGTQHLDVESSTDYIDDYTNSVTLPCVEFMPMNLYTSKKLVYLKLTSSGLRDPGFVYMPCLKFMHLEEVKWRVHLEKVLSGCPVLEELTLLKDHPTFFITQAPKKQGHCKVAHSEEMNEGLELTDVPRCVSTTLECVEIKDKFEWEEGKMKVASYFLENSVVLKKLILSPTAYNQNIYEKVNKLAKRSP
;
A
#
# COMPACT_ATOMS: atom_id res chain seq x y z
N MET A 1 16.61 -0.03 11.52
CA MET A 1 16.80 0.93 12.65
C MET A 1 15.68 1.95 12.55
N MET A 2 14.77 1.99 13.52
CA MET A 2 13.62 2.90 13.52
C MET A 2 14.06 4.35 13.69
N ILE A 3 13.39 5.27 12.99
CA ILE A 3 13.69 6.71 13.10
C ILE A 3 12.79 7.32 14.17
N ASP A 4 13.39 7.80 15.27
CA ASP A 4 12.64 8.52 16.30
C ASP A 4 11.94 9.76 15.72
N GLY A 5 10.63 9.85 15.94
CA GLY A 5 9.80 10.94 15.41
C GLY A 5 9.52 10.84 13.91
N PHE A 6 9.71 9.67 13.27
CA PHE A 6 9.46 9.44 11.84
C PHE A 6 8.12 10.02 11.36
N MET A 7 7.02 9.66 12.04
CA MET A 7 5.67 10.12 11.70
C MET A 7 5.53 11.65 11.77
N GLU A 8 6.15 12.29 12.76
CA GLU A 8 6.10 13.74 12.95
C GLU A 8 6.92 14.47 11.88
N ARG A 9 8.12 13.96 11.58
CA ARG A 9 8.99 14.50 10.53
C ARG A 9 8.35 14.38 9.15
N LEU A 10 7.78 13.21 8.83
CA LEU A 10 7.02 13.02 7.60
C LEU A 10 5.79 13.93 7.54
N GLY A 11 5.05 14.04 8.65
CA GLY A 11 3.91 14.95 8.74
C GLY A 11 4.32 16.39 8.44
N THR A 12 5.48 16.82 8.93
CA THR A 12 6.03 18.15 8.66
C THR A 12 6.35 18.33 7.18
N VAL A 13 7.07 17.38 6.57
CA VAL A 13 7.39 17.40 5.12
C VAL A 13 6.13 17.52 4.27
N ILE A 14 5.10 16.72 4.56
CA ILE A 14 3.81 16.78 3.85
C ILE A 14 3.15 18.15 4.01
N SER A 15 3.19 18.71 5.23
CA SER A 15 2.59 20.01 5.55
C SER A 15 3.29 21.17 4.85
N HIS A 16 4.58 21.06 4.57
CA HIS A 16 5.32 22.03 3.76
C HIS A 16 4.91 22.02 2.27
N GLY A 17 4.10 21.05 1.85
CA GLY A 17 3.52 21.02 0.52
C GLY A 17 4.33 20.24 -0.50
N THR A 18 4.99 19.18 -0.04
CA THR A 18 5.66 18.19 -0.90
C THR A 18 4.72 17.66 -1.98
N GLN A 19 5.22 17.62 -3.21
CA GLN A 19 4.50 17.09 -4.36
C GLN A 19 4.89 15.64 -4.69
N HIS A 20 6.12 15.25 -4.38
CA HIS A 20 6.64 13.91 -4.65
C HIS A 20 7.18 13.35 -3.34
N LEU A 21 6.55 12.29 -2.86
CA LEU A 21 6.92 11.64 -1.61
C LEU A 21 7.27 10.18 -1.90
N ASP A 22 8.50 9.80 -1.62
CA ASP A 22 8.98 8.41 -1.63
C ASP A 22 9.44 8.08 -0.21
N VAL A 23 8.83 7.07 0.40
CA VAL A 23 9.10 6.66 1.77
C VAL A 23 9.39 5.18 1.81
N GLU A 24 10.59 4.85 2.24
CA GLU A 24 11.01 3.48 2.55
C GLU A 24 11.12 3.35 4.06
N SER A 25 10.20 2.57 4.65
CA SER A 25 10.16 2.32 6.09
C SER A 25 11.02 1.10 6.46
N SER A 26 11.49 1.05 7.70
CA SER A 26 12.29 -0.09 8.18
C SER A 26 11.38 -1.26 8.59
N THR A 27 11.69 -2.47 8.11
CA THR A 27 10.99 -3.72 8.49
C THR A 27 11.49 -4.33 9.81
N ASP A 28 12.63 -3.83 10.31
CA ASP A 28 13.44 -4.49 11.33
C ASP A 28 13.73 -3.58 12.53
N TYR A 29 13.34 -4.04 13.72
CA TYR A 29 13.75 -3.47 15.00
C TYR A 29 14.88 -4.30 15.61
N ILE A 30 16.01 -3.67 15.91
CA ILE A 30 17.07 -4.29 16.72
C ILE A 30 16.71 -4.04 18.19
N ASP A 31 16.48 -5.11 18.95
CA ASP A 31 16.32 -4.99 20.40
C ASP A 31 17.67 -4.68 21.07
N ASP A 32 17.81 -3.44 21.54
CA ASP A 32 19.00 -2.94 22.25
C ASP A 32 19.33 -3.74 23.53
N TYR A 33 18.38 -4.50 24.08
CA TYR A 33 18.61 -5.33 25.28
C TYR A 33 19.22 -6.71 24.98
N THR A 34 18.85 -7.33 23.86
CA THR A 34 19.24 -8.72 23.56
C THR A 34 20.25 -8.83 22.42
N ASN A 35 20.45 -7.76 21.63
CA ASN A 35 21.41 -7.66 20.52
C ASN A 35 21.33 -8.85 19.54
N SER A 36 20.19 -9.55 19.50
CA SER A 36 20.05 -10.86 18.83
C SER A 36 18.65 -11.15 18.25
N VAL A 37 17.61 -10.38 18.57
CA VAL A 37 16.28 -10.57 17.98
C VAL A 37 15.85 -9.35 17.18
N THR A 38 15.89 -9.48 15.85
CA THR A 38 15.27 -8.52 14.93
C THR A 38 13.76 -8.74 14.96
N LEU A 39 13.01 -7.83 15.58
CA LEU A 39 11.55 -7.95 15.63
C LEU A 39 10.91 -7.20 14.46
N PRO A 40 9.92 -7.81 13.77
CA PRO A 40 9.23 -7.16 12.67
C PRO A 40 8.40 -5.97 13.20
N CYS A 41 8.68 -4.77 12.68
CA CYS A 41 8.01 -3.53 13.06
C CYS A 41 7.34 -2.86 11.85
N VAL A 42 6.27 -2.09 12.09
CA VAL A 42 5.57 -1.32 11.05
C VAL A 42 5.56 0.16 11.42
N GLU A 43 6.19 0.98 10.59
CA GLU A 43 6.11 2.45 10.68
C GLU A 43 4.87 2.94 9.94
N PHE A 44 3.92 3.52 10.68
CA PHE A 44 2.67 4.01 10.11
C PHE A 44 2.80 5.42 9.53
N MET A 45 2.12 5.65 8.41
CA MET A 45 2.06 6.96 7.77
C MET A 45 1.23 7.96 8.58
N PRO A 46 1.61 9.24 8.60
CA PRO A 46 0.87 10.28 9.29
C PRO A 46 -0.48 10.57 8.60
N MET A 47 -1.48 10.98 9.39
CA MET A 47 -2.86 11.18 8.92
C MET A 47 -2.99 12.31 7.89
N ASN A 48 -2.12 13.31 7.93
CA ASN A 48 -2.16 14.42 6.98
C ASN A 48 -1.72 14.01 5.57
N LEU A 49 -1.09 12.84 5.39
CA LEU A 49 -0.81 12.26 4.08
C LEU A 49 -2.07 12.17 3.22
N TYR A 50 -3.14 11.60 3.79
CA TYR A 50 -4.41 11.34 3.11
C TYR A 50 -5.20 12.61 2.78
N THR A 51 -4.80 13.75 3.30
CA THR A 51 -5.47 15.05 3.08
C THR A 51 -4.60 16.04 2.29
N SER A 52 -3.45 15.59 1.78
CA SER A 52 -2.53 16.45 1.06
C SER A 52 -3.10 16.89 -0.29
N LYS A 53 -3.28 18.20 -0.46
CA LYS A 53 -3.78 18.80 -1.71
C LYS A 53 -2.71 19.01 -2.78
N LYS A 54 -1.44 18.82 -2.43
CA LYS A 54 -0.28 19.13 -3.30
C LYS A 54 0.42 17.87 -3.80
N LEU A 55 0.17 16.72 -3.19
CA LEU A 55 0.84 15.47 -3.54
C LEU A 55 0.40 15.01 -4.93
N VAL A 56 1.37 14.77 -5.79
CA VAL A 56 1.24 14.30 -7.18
C VAL A 56 1.76 12.87 -7.34
N TYR A 57 2.84 12.55 -6.64
CA TYR A 57 3.45 11.23 -6.62
C TYR A 57 3.61 10.75 -5.17
N LEU A 58 3.17 9.52 -4.92
CA LEU A 58 3.33 8.83 -3.65
C LEU A 58 3.91 7.44 -3.89
N LYS A 59 5.05 7.16 -3.27
CA LYS A 59 5.59 5.82 -3.15
C LYS A 59 5.80 5.49 -1.68
N LEU A 60 5.27 4.34 -1.26
CA LEU A 60 5.41 3.81 0.07
C LEU A 60 5.93 2.38 -0.02
N THR A 61 7.06 2.13 0.61
CA THR A 61 7.67 0.80 0.74
C THR A 61 7.70 0.40 2.21
N SER A 62 7.29 -0.83 2.51
CA SER A 62 7.33 -1.43 3.86
C SER A 62 6.59 -0.62 4.94
N SER A 63 5.58 0.14 4.56
CA SER A 63 4.91 1.13 5.39
C SER A 63 3.53 0.69 5.87
N GLY A 64 3.05 1.24 6.99
CA GLY A 64 1.70 0.98 7.51
C GLY A 64 0.69 2.08 7.15
N LEU A 65 -0.50 1.69 6.70
CA LEU A 65 -1.64 2.60 6.47
C LEU A 65 -2.75 2.33 7.49
N ARG A 66 -3.07 3.35 8.30
CA ARG A 66 -4.22 3.34 9.22
C ARG A 66 -5.46 3.84 8.51
N ASP A 67 -6.65 3.49 9.01
CA ASP A 67 -7.89 4.09 8.54
C ASP A 67 -7.86 5.62 8.74
N PRO A 68 -7.87 6.42 7.65
CA PRO A 68 -7.81 7.86 7.74
C PRO A 68 -9.16 8.50 8.11
N GLY A 69 -10.26 7.73 8.13
CA GLY A 69 -11.63 8.24 8.21
C GLY A 69 -12.07 8.91 6.89
N PHE A 70 -11.30 9.89 6.43
CA PHE A 70 -11.54 10.67 5.22
C PHE A 70 -10.26 10.79 4.38
N VAL A 71 -10.40 10.72 3.05
CA VAL A 71 -9.29 10.84 2.09
C VAL A 71 -9.61 11.92 1.06
N TYR A 72 -8.68 12.83 0.85
CA TYR A 72 -8.76 13.88 -0.14
C TYR A 72 -7.36 14.26 -0.65
N MET A 73 -6.97 13.62 -1.75
CA MET A 73 -5.71 13.81 -2.46
C MET A 73 -5.99 14.19 -3.92
N PRO A 74 -6.51 15.41 -4.18
CA PRO A 74 -7.06 15.81 -5.47
C PRO A 74 -6.04 15.91 -6.62
N CYS A 75 -4.74 15.92 -6.31
CA CYS A 75 -3.66 16.08 -7.30
C CYS A 75 -2.86 14.79 -7.54
N LEU A 76 -3.17 13.71 -6.81
CA LEU A 76 -2.37 12.50 -6.82
C LEU A 76 -2.60 11.72 -8.11
N LYS A 77 -1.55 11.59 -8.91
CA LYS A 77 -1.54 10.91 -10.22
C LYS A 77 -0.88 9.55 -10.18
N PHE A 78 0.15 9.40 -9.36
CA PHE A 78 0.96 8.18 -9.28
C PHE A 78 0.97 7.68 -7.84
N MET A 79 0.57 6.42 -7.65
CA MET A 79 0.55 5.78 -6.34
C MET A 79 1.22 4.41 -6.41
N HIS A 80 2.36 4.27 -5.73
CA HIS A 80 3.13 3.04 -5.67
C HIS A 80 3.17 2.52 -4.24
N LEU A 81 2.65 1.32 -4.03
CA LEU A 81 2.44 0.73 -2.71
C LEU A 81 3.10 -0.64 -2.68
N GLU A 82 4.24 -0.72 -2.01
CA GLU A 82 5.08 -1.90 -1.96
C GLU A 82 5.18 -2.40 -0.51
N GLU A 83 4.75 -3.64 -0.26
CA GLU A 83 4.82 -4.29 1.06
C GLU A 83 4.06 -3.54 2.15
N VAL A 84 3.04 -2.78 1.73
CA VAL A 84 2.24 -1.95 2.62
C VAL A 84 1.34 -2.81 3.49
N LYS A 85 1.27 -2.45 4.77
CA LYS A 85 0.38 -3.09 5.74
C LYS A 85 -0.89 -2.26 5.92
N TRP A 86 -2.03 -2.90 5.70
CA TRP A 86 -3.32 -2.24 5.55
C TRP A 86 -4.23 -2.45 6.76
N ARG A 87 -4.55 -1.38 7.48
CA ARG A 87 -5.71 -1.32 8.40
C ARG A 87 -6.91 -0.59 7.77
N VAL A 88 -6.91 -0.50 6.45
CA VAL A 88 -7.90 0.22 5.65
C VAL A 88 -8.03 -0.46 4.30
N HIS A 89 -9.23 -0.44 3.71
CA HIS A 89 -9.45 -0.92 2.35
C HIS A 89 -8.82 0.02 1.33
N LEU A 90 -8.13 -0.53 0.33
CA LEU A 90 -7.51 0.22 -0.76
C LEU A 90 -8.51 1.15 -1.46
N GLU A 91 -9.76 0.70 -1.66
CA GLU A 91 -10.83 1.48 -2.30
C GLU A 91 -11.10 2.79 -1.60
N LYS A 92 -11.01 2.80 -0.26
CA LYS A 92 -11.18 4.03 0.52
C LYS A 92 -10.09 5.04 0.21
N VAL A 93 -8.85 4.59 0.03
CA VAL A 93 -7.73 5.45 -0.37
C VAL A 93 -7.91 5.95 -1.80
N LEU A 94 -8.27 5.05 -2.72
CA LEU A 94 -8.53 5.38 -4.13
C LEU A 94 -9.71 6.36 -4.29
N SER A 95 -10.75 6.27 -3.45
CA SER A 95 -11.93 7.14 -3.50
C SER A 95 -11.61 8.63 -3.32
N GLY A 96 -10.53 8.93 -2.59
CA GLY A 96 -10.03 10.29 -2.40
C GLY A 96 -9.04 10.78 -3.46
N CYS A 97 -8.72 9.96 -4.48
CA CYS A 97 -7.70 10.24 -5.50
C CYS A 97 -8.34 10.37 -6.90
N PRO A 98 -9.16 11.40 -7.17
CA PRO A 98 -10.00 11.46 -8.38
C PRO A 98 -9.23 11.57 -9.71
N VAL A 99 -7.93 11.87 -9.68
CA VAL A 99 -7.08 12.07 -10.87
C VAL A 99 -5.96 11.02 -10.97
N LEU A 100 -6.10 9.89 -10.27
CA LEU A 100 -5.09 8.84 -10.27
C LEU A 100 -4.98 8.20 -11.65
N GLU A 101 -3.78 8.22 -12.22
CA GLU A 101 -3.45 7.73 -13.56
C GLU A 101 -2.70 6.39 -13.51
N GLU A 102 -1.88 6.18 -12.47
CA GLU A 102 -1.06 4.98 -12.30
C GLU A 102 -1.10 4.45 -10.86
N LEU A 103 -1.30 3.14 -10.74
CA LEU A 103 -1.29 2.41 -9.48
C LEU A 103 -0.35 1.20 -9.56
N THR A 104 0.58 1.11 -8.61
CA THR A 104 1.47 -0.05 -8.45
C THR A 104 1.23 -0.70 -7.10
N LEU A 105 0.98 -2.02 -7.09
CA LEU A 105 0.75 -2.81 -5.89
C LEU A 105 1.77 -3.95 -5.85
N LEU A 106 2.63 -4.00 -4.84
CA LEU A 106 3.47 -5.16 -4.54
C LEU A 106 3.10 -5.72 -3.17
N LYS A 107 2.68 -6.99 -3.14
CA LYS A 107 2.28 -7.66 -1.90
C LYS A 107 3.38 -8.60 -1.40
N ASP A 108 3.65 -8.52 -0.10
CA ASP A 108 4.48 -9.47 0.65
C ASP A 108 3.60 -10.55 1.30
N HIS A 109 4.17 -11.70 1.67
CA HIS A 109 3.46 -12.76 2.39
C HIS A 109 2.94 -12.25 3.77
N PRO A 110 1.83 -12.77 4.33
CA PRO A 110 1.51 -12.58 5.74
C PRO A 110 2.74 -12.94 6.59
N THR A 111 3.35 -11.91 7.16
CA THR A 111 4.39 -12.02 8.16
C THR A 111 3.82 -11.46 9.45
N PHE A 112 4.15 -12.05 10.59
CA PHE A 112 3.74 -11.53 11.90
C PHE A 112 4.46 -10.20 12.12
N PHE A 113 3.75 -9.14 12.55
CA PHE A 113 4.37 -7.85 12.89
C PHE A 113 3.94 -7.40 14.28
N ILE A 114 4.78 -6.58 14.90
CA ILE A 114 4.48 -5.88 16.14
C ILE A 114 4.17 -4.42 15.80
N THR A 115 3.10 -3.86 16.39
CA THR A 115 2.78 -2.44 16.26
C THR A 115 3.22 -1.68 17.52
N GLN A 116 3.93 -0.55 17.35
CA GLN A 116 4.27 0.32 18.48
C GLN A 116 3.22 1.42 18.70
N ALA A 117 2.85 1.63 19.96
CA ALA A 117 2.05 2.76 20.43
C ALA A 117 2.95 3.95 20.81
N PRO A 118 2.47 5.21 20.76
CA PRO A 118 3.28 6.38 21.09
C PRO A 118 3.81 6.33 22.55
N LYS A 119 5.09 6.66 22.72
CA LYS A 119 5.82 6.70 24.00
C LYS A 119 5.09 7.61 25.00
N LYS A 120 4.51 7.05 26.07
CA LYS A 120 4.44 7.74 27.37
C LYS A 120 5.56 7.17 28.24
N GLN A 121 6.60 7.96 28.40
CA GLN A 121 7.65 7.88 29.43
C GLN A 121 7.86 6.49 30.07
N GLY A 122 8.89 5.78 29.59
CA GLY A 122 9.62 4.81 30.41
C GLY A 122 9.54 3.34 30.00
N HIS A 123 8.46 2.83 29.43
CA HIS A 123 8.39 1.40 29.03
C HIS A 123 7.71 1.23 27.67
N CYS A 124 8.41 0.65 26.69
CA CYS A 124 7.82 0.19 25.44
C CYS A 124 6.83 -0.93 25.75
N LYS A 125 5.52 -0.65 25.68
CA LYS A 125 4.52 -1.72 25.63
C LYS A 125 4.50 -2.28 24.22
N VAL A 126 5.16 -3.42 24.05
CA VAL A 126 5.03 -4.28 22.87
C VAL A 126 3.57 -4.72 22.78
N ALA A 127 2.83 -4.21 21.78
CA ALA A 127 1.46 -4.66 21.52
C ALA A 127 1.49 -5.89 20.60
N HIS A 128 0.52 -6.79 20.82
CA HIS A 128 0.39 -8.12 20.23
C HIS A 128 0.55 -8.20 18.70
N SER A 129 0.88 -9.41 18.23
CA SER A 129 0.87 -9.75 16.81
C SER A 129 -0.55 -9.65 16.28
N GLU A 130 -0.79 -8.70 15.37
CA GLU A 130 -2.06 -8.60 14.65
C GLU A 130 -1.85 -9.14 13.23
N GLU A 131 -2.68 -10.10 12.83
CA GLU A 131 -2.80 -10.48 11.43
C GLU A 131 -3.41 -9.30 10.67
N MET A 132 -2.60 -8.63 9.85
CA MET A 132 -3.03 -7.48 9.06
C MET A 132 -2.96 -7.86 7.58
N ASN A 133 -4.09 -8.23 6.98
CA ASN A 133 -4.13 -8.62 5.56
C ASN A 133 -5.48 -8.42 4.84
N GLU A 134 -6.34 -7.51 5.32
CA GLU A 134 -7.69 -7.28 4.78
C GLU A 134 -7.78 -6.16 3.70
N GLY A 135 -6.68 -5.45 3.43
CA GLY A 135 -6.74 -4.19 2.65
C GLY A 135 -7.07 -4.29 1.15
N LEU A 136 -7.09 -5.49 0.57
CA LEU A 136 -7.33 -5.71 -0.87
C LEU A 136 -8.67 -6.41 -1.16
N GLU A 137 -9.59 -6.44 -0.20
CA GLU A 137 -10.98 -6.75 -0.48
C GLU A 137 -11.57 -5.58 -1.27
N LEU A 138 -11.77 -5.81 -2.57
CA LEU A 138 -12.30 -4.81 -3.50
C LEU A 138 -13.76 -5.15 -3.82
N THR A 139 -14.68 -4.26 -3.47
CA THR A 139 -16.13 -4.40 -3.67
C THR A 139 -16.78 -3.18 -4.32
N ASP A 140 -16.33 -1.98 -3.97
CA ASP A 140 -16.79 -0.72 -4.54
C ASP A 140 -15.94 -0.33 -5.76
N VAL A 141 -16.42 0.56 -6.62
CA VAL A 141 -15.62 1.06 -7.76
C VAL A 141 -15.32 2.55 -7.57
N PRO A 142 -14.14 2.92 -7.03
CA PRO A 142 -13.72 4.30 -6.92
C PRO A 142 -13.73 4.98 -8.30
N ARG A 143 -14.15 6.24 -8.33
CA ARG A 143 -14.26 7.01 -9.59
C ARG A 143 -12.96 6.97 -10.42
N CYS A 144 -11.80 7.08 -9.78
CA CYS A 144 -10.53 7.04 -10.50
C CYS A 144 -10.31 5.74 -11.26
N VAL A 145 -10.77 4.60 -10.74
CA VAL A 145 -10.67 3.29 -11.40
C VAL A 145 -11.41 3.30 -12.73
N SER A 146 -12.60 3.91 -12.78
CA SER A 146 -13.41 3.94 -14.01
C SER A 146 -13.09 5.10 -14.95
N THR A 147 -12.55 6.23 -14.45
CA THR A 147 -12.42 7.46 -15.25
C THR A 147 -11.00 7.92 -15.58
N THR A 148 -9.99 7.56 -14.79
CA THR A 148 -8.62 8.13 -14.96
C THR A 148 -7.49 7.13 -14.90
N LEU A 149 -7.68 5.96 -14.28
CA LEU A 149 -6.62 5.00 -14.04
C LEU A 149 -6.25 4.25 -15.33
N GLU A 150 -5.16 4.67 -15.97
CA GLU A 150 -4.73 4.13 -17.28
C GLU A 150 -3.75 2.97 -17.14
N CYS A 151 -3.02 2.89 -16.03
CA CYS A 151 -1.99 1.89 -15.79
C CYS A 151 -2.13 1.27 -14.39
N VAL A 152 -2.15 -0.06 -14.35
CA VAL A 152 -2.07 -0.83 -13.11
C VAL A 152 -0.92 -1.82 -13.22
N GLU A 153 0.00 -1.79 -12.27
CA GLU A 153 1.02 -2.82 -12.09
C GLU A 153 0.77 -3.58 -10.79
N ILE A 154 0.68 -4.90 -10.90
CA ILE A 154 0.60 -5.79 -9.74
C ILE A 154 1.86 -6.65 -9.77
N LYS A 155 2.66 -6.56 -8.71
CA LYS A 155 3.91 -7.29 -8.53
C LYS A 155 3.76 -8.30 -7.39
N ASP A 156 4.49 -9.40 -7.49
CA ASP A 156 4.45 -10.47 -6.50
C ASP A 156 5.83 -11.02 -6.20
N LYS A 157 6.18 -11.14 -4.91
CA LYS A 157 7.45 -11.72 -4.46
C LYS A 157 7.46 -13.25 -4.40
N PHE A 158 6.31 -13.90 -4.36
CA PHE A 158 6.19 -15.34 -4.12
C PHE A 158 5.27 -16.01 -5.14
N GLU A 159 3.97 -16.10 -4.83
CA GLU A 159 2.98 -16.76 -5.67
C GLU A 159 1.73 -15.91 -5.94
N TRP A 160 1.36 -15.83 -7.22
CA TRP A 160 0.08 -15.33 -7.70
C TRP A 160 -1.08 -16.24 -7.28
N GLU A 161 -1.54 -16.11 -6.04
CA GLU A 161 -2.71 -16.83 -5.53
C GLU A 161 -4.04 -16.28 -6.09
N GLU A 162 -5.13 -17.03 -5.89
CA GLU A 162 -6.47 -16.68 -6.38
C GLU A 162 -6.92 -15.27 -5.94
N GLY A 163 -6.63 -14.87 -4.69
CA GLY A 163 -6.96 -13.53 -4.20
C GLY A 163 -6.28 -12.40 -4.97
N LYS A 164 -5.06 -12.62 -5.48
CA LYS A 164 -4.33 -11.63 -6.28
C LYS A 164 -4.86 -11.57 -7.71
N MET A 165 -5.26 -12.73 -8.25
CA MET A 165 -5.97 -12.80 -9.52
C MET A 165 -7.32 -12.05 -9.45
N LYS A 166 -8.02 -12.07 -8.31
CA LYS A 166 -9.25 -11.27 -8.11
C LYS A 166 -9.01 -9.77 -8.21
N VAL A 167 -7.90 -9.26 -7.67
CA VAL A 167 -7.53 -7.84 -7.81
C VAL A 167 -7.29 -7.48 -9.27
N ALA A 168 -6.57 -8.33 -10.02
CA ALA A 168 -6.36 -8.14 -11.45
C ALA A 168 -7.69 -8.16 -12.24
N SER A 169 -8.58 -9.12 -11.95
CA SER A 169 -9.92 -9.19 -12.55
C SER A 169 -10.74 -7.94 -12.25
N TYR A 170 -10.73 -7.47 -11.01
CA TYR A 170 -11.46 -6.28 -10.60
C TYR A 170 -11.10 -5.06 -11.47
N PHE A 171 -9.82 -4.79 -11.68
CA PHE A 171 -9.41 -3.65 -12.51
C PHE A 171 -9.79 -3.83 -13.98
N LEU A 172 -9.71 -5.06 -14.52
CA LEU A 172 -10.12 -5.36 -15.89
C LEU A 172 -11.63 -5.23 -16.10
N GLU A 173 -12.43 -5.61 -15.11
CA GLU A 173 -13.89 -5.61 -15.20
C GLU A 173 -14.49 -4.21 -14.96
N ASN A 174 -13.84 -3.39 -14.14
CA ASN A 174 -14.40 -2.12 -13.68
C ASN A 174 -13.77 -0.88 -14.34
N SER A 175 -12.67 -1.03 -15.08
CA SER A 175 -11.99 0.08 -15.76
C SER A 175 -12.13 0.01 -17.27
N VAL A 176 -12.81 1.01 -17.84
CA VAL A 176 -12.93 1.20 -19.29
C VAL A 176 -11.78 2.01 -19.89
N VAL A 177 -11.04 2.73 -19.05
CA VAL A 177 -9.91 3.60 -19.45
C VAL A 177 -8.55 2.92 -19.30
N LEU A 178 -8.50 1.75 -18.66
CA LEU A 178 -7.26 1.01 -18.41
C LEU A 178 -6.59 0.60 -19.72
N LYS A 179 -5.46 1.23 -20.02
CA LYS A 179 -4.64 0.96 -21.21
C LYS A 179 -3.64 -0.16 -20.96
N LYS A 180 -3.11 -0.25 -19.74
CA LYS A 180 -2.04 -1.17 -19.38
C LYS A 180 -2.33 -1.87 -18.05
N LEU A 181 -2.30 -3.20 -18.07
CA LEU A 181 -2.23 -4.03 -16.88
C LEU A 181 -0.93 -4.83 -16.95
N ILE A 182 -0.07 -4.66 -15.94
CA ILE A 182 1.22 -5.33 -15.83
C ILE A 182 1.14 -6.30 -14.65
N LEU A 183 1.47 -7.56 -14.91
CA LEU A 183 1.55 -8.60 -13.89
C LEU A 183 3.00 -9.07 -13.84
N SER A 184 3.70 -8.73 -12.77
CA SER A 184 5.14 -8.95 -12.59
C SER A 184 5.40 -10.08 -11.57
N PRO A 185 5.54 -11.35 -11.99
CA PRO A 185 5.97 -12.45 -11.13
C PRO A 185 7.47 -12.37 -10.82
N THR A 186 7.86 -12.75 -9.61
CA THR A 186 9.25 -13.18 -9.34
C THR A 186 9.48 -14.63 -9.79
N ALA A 187 10.77 -15.01 -9.87
CA ALA A 187 11.30 -16.15 -10.60
C ALA A 187 10.76 -17.56 -10.25
N TYR A 188 9.91 -17.72 -9.24
CA TYR A 188 9.43 -19.02 -8.77
C TYR A 188 8.07 -19.45 -9.35
N ASN A 189 7.43 -18.62 -10.20
CA ASN A 189 6.07 -18.87 -10.64
C ASN A 189 5.97 -19.57 -12.01
N GLN A 190 6.02 -20.90 -12.02
CA GLN A 190 5.91 -21.69 -13.25
C GLN A 190 4.50 -21.68 -13.89
N ASN A 191 3.45 -21.22 -13.17
CA ASN A 191 2.07 -21.32 -13.64
C ASN A 191 1.29 -19.98 -13.72
N ILE A 192 2.01 -18.85 -13.83
CA ILE A 192 1.33 -17.56 -14.03
C ILE A 192 0.60 -17.50 -15.38
N TYR A 193 1.14 -18.13 -16.42
CA TYR A 193 0.55 -18.09 -17.77
C TYR A 193 -0.87 -18.68 -17.81
N GLU A 194 -1.13 -19.82 -17.18
CA GLU A 194 -2.49 -20.39 -17.13
C GLU A 194 -3.46 -19.53 -16.32
N LYS A 195 -2.97 -18.88 -15.25
CA LYS A 195 -3.76 -17.97 -14.43
C LYS A 195 -4.13 -16.71 -15.21
N VAL A 196 -3.17 -16.10 -15.91
CA VAL A 196 -3.40 -14.91 -16.76
C VAL A 196 -4.35 -15.22 -17.92
N ASN A 197 -4.28 -16.41 -18.51
CA ASN A 197 -5.22 -16.83 -19.56
C ASN A 197 -6.68 -16.90 -19.08
N LYS A 198 -6.92 -16.97 -17.76
CA LYS A 198 -8.27 -16.93 -17.17
C LYS A 198 -8.79 -15.51 -16.94
N LEU A 199 -7.93 -14.48 -17.02
CA LEU A 199 -8.34 -13.08 -16.95
C LEU A 199 -9.02 -12.69 -18.27
N ALA A 200 -10.33 -12.90 -18.35
CA ALA A 200 -11.10 -12.49 -19.52
C ALA A 200 -11.30 -10.97 -19.51
N LYS A 201 -10.76 -10.28 -20.51
CA LYS A 201 -11.35 -8.99 -20.91
C LYS A 201 -12.73 -9.30 -21.50
N ARG A 202 -13.80 -8.70 -20.98
CA ARG A 202 -15.00 -8.57 -21.80
C ARG A 202 -14.61 -7.69 -22.99
N SER A 203 -14.55 -8.27 -24.18
CA SER A 203 -14.44 -7.49 -25.41
C SER A 203 -15.61 -6.50 -25.46
N PRO A 204 -15.37 -5.27 -25.96
CA PRO A 204 -16.43 -4.28 -26.14
C PRO A 204 -17.54 -4.77 -27.08
#